data_AF-A0A6I6XZX5-F1
#
_entry.id   AF-A0A6I6XZX5-F1
#
_cell.length_a   1.000
_cell.length_b   1.000
_cell.length_c   1.000
_cell.angle_alpha   90.00
_cell.angle_beta   90.00
_cell.angle_gamma   90.00
#
_symmetry.space_group_name_H-M   'P 1'
#
loop_
_entity.id
_entity.type
_entity.pdbx_description
1 polymer ?
#
loop_
_entity_poly.entity_id
_entity_poly.type
_entity_poly.pdbx_seq_one_letter_code
_entity_poly.pdbx_strand_id
1 'polypeptide(L)'
;MKPWAVLMSLALCGQALALDLTPNEQAGKRLYRQGVSSSDAQLMARVGASDISVPASVLPCASCHGTDGRGRAEGGVRPPSLDWQRLALGQGERQSNARSYPPYNDGTLARAIQHGVDPAGQRLDPAMPRFELTLADQRNLTAYLKRLSEERDPGVEEGVLRLGTLLPANGPLADAGHVVRAVLEDGVAQINQQGGIHGRRLELVVADTGTDQVSAELALQRLLDQQQVFTLIAPLAPLLDQQLPALLEQRGVPLIGNTPRSGGSSQIFDPMPGIASQLLSLAEHARSSLGLAPDGLRVVYAGNEQAALAEQVRERLRQQGWAPPAIQAFDGQAVEGPGIVFVGRAQAFAALAQALQAEGREPYLFAASSQVAAAVAGLPAQWSQRLFLAYPFVPDDWSEQGMASLAGLQQRQGLDPRQASLQVNTLCALKLLSEALKQIGRDASREQLVAALEGLHDVDTGLTPALGFGPGRRQGMAGAHVVAVALPGPRFTAVAPYRPLPDSP
;
A
#
# COMPACT_ATOMS: atom_id res chain seq x y z
N MET A 1 -63.24 6.71 21.53
CA MET A 1 -62.09 7.41 20.88
C MET A 1 -61.01 6.36 20.63
N LYS A 2 -60.53 6.25 19.39
CA LYS A 2 -59.76 5.12 18.84
C LYS A 2 -58.32 5.05 19.39
N PRO A 3 -57.72 3.85 19.54
CA PRO A 3 -56.28 3.71 19.77
C PRO A 3 -55.53 3.80 18.43
N TRP A 4 -54.44 4.56 18.39
CA TRP A 4 -53.56 4.64 17.22
C TRP A 4 -52.36 3.73 17.45
N ALA A 5 -52.27 2.66 16.67
CA ALA A 5 -51.12 1.78 16.61
C ALA A 5 -49.95 2.50 15.92
N VAL A 6 -48.80 2.55 16.59
CA VAL A 6 -47.53 2.98 16.00
C VAL A 6 -46.96 1.80 15.22
N LEU A 7 -47.04 1.89 13.90
CA LEU A 7 -46.38 0.98 12.96
C LEU A 7 -44.87 1.29 12.96
N MET A 8 -44.09 0.40 13.56
CA MET A 8 -42.64 0.38 13.48
C MET A 8 -42.25 -0.16 12.09
N SER A 9 -41.91 0.74 11.16
CA SER A 9 -41.37 0.37 9.86
C SER A 9 -39.93 -0.09 10.02
N LEU A 10 -39.73 -1.41 10.10
CA LEU A 10 -38.44 -2.07 9.90
C LEU A 10 -37.99 -1.81 8.45
N ALA A 11 -37.11 -0.83 8.26
CA ALA A 11 -36.34 -0.71 7.04
C ALA A 11 -35.34 -1.87 6.99
N LEU A 12 -35.72 -2.98 6.36
CA LEU A 12 -34.77 -3.98 5.89
C LEU A 12 -33.92 -3.32 4.80
N CYS A 13 -32.77 -2.76 5.18
CA CYS A 13 -31.66 -2.59 4.24
C CYS A 13 -31.24 -3.99 3.81
N GLY A 14 -31.69 -4.41 2.63
CA GLY A 14 -31.15 -5.57 1.95
C GLY A 14 -29.66 -5.34 1.74
N GLN A 15 -28.83 -6.07 2.49
CA GLN A 15 -27.45 -6.29 2.12
C GLN A 15 -27.50 -7.05 0.79
N ALA A 16 -27.24 -6.37 -0.32
CA ALA A 16 -26.92 -7.05 -1.56
C ALA A 16 -25.55 -7.68 -1.37
N LEU A 17 -25.52 -8.86 -0.73
CA LEU A 17 -24.35 -9.72 -0.69
C LEU A 17 -23.94 -9.97 -2.16
N ALA A 18 -22.67 -9.74 -2.48
CA ALA A 18 -22.10 -10.26 -3.72
C ALA A 18 -22.49 -11.74 -3.82
N LEU A 19 -23.20 -12.12 -4.88
CA LEU A 19 -23.68 -13.50 -5.04
C LEU A 19 -22.47 -14.44 -5.06
N ASP A 20 -22.31 -15.23 -4.00
CA ASP A 20 -21.24 -16.21 -3.90
C ASP A 20 -21.24 -17.13 -5.12
N LEU A 21 -20.05 -17.41 -5.64
CA LEU A 21 -19.88 -18.34 -6.75
C LEU A 21 -20.35 -19.75 -6.33
N THR A 22 -21.11 -20.41 -7.20
CA THR A 22 -21.47 -21.83 -7.05
C THR A 22 -20.22 -22.71 -7.05
N PRO A 23 -20.26 -23.96 -6.55
CA PRO A 23 -19.09 -24.84 -6.55
C PRO A 23 -18.44 -25.02 -7.94
N ASN A 24 -19.26 -25.07 -9.00
CA ASN A 24 -18.77 -25.18 -10.38
C ASN A 24 -18.10 -23.88 -10.85
N GLU A 25 -18.64 -22.72 -10.49
CA GLU A 25 -18.04 -21.42 -10.81
C GLU A 25 -16.75 -21.20 -10.00
N GLN A 26 -16.68 -21.63 -8.74
CA GLN A 26 -15.46 -21.59 -7.93
C GLN A 26 -14.36 -22.48 -8.52
N ALA A 27 -14.71 -23.70 -8.92
CA ALA A 27 -13.79 -24.59 -9.63
C ALA A 27 -13.34 -23.98 -10.97
N GLY A 28 -14.25 -23.35 -11.72
CA GLY A 28 -13.95 -22.64 -12.95
C GLY A 28 -13.02 -21.44 -12.75
N LYS A 29 -13.24 -20.66 -11.68
CA LYS A 29 -12.39 -19.54 -11.27
C LYS A 29 -10.98 -20.02 -10.95
N ARG A 30 -10.86 -21.10 -10.20
CA ARG A 30 -9.56 -21.70 -9.87
C ARG A 30 -8.80 -22.11 -11.12
N LEU A 31 -9.49 -22.77 -12.07
CA LEU A 31 -8.90 -23.15 -13.34
C LEU A 31 -8.50 -21.91 -14.17
N TYR A 32 -9.36 -20.89 -14.26
CA TYR A 32 -9.09 -19.66 -14.99
C TYR A 32 -7.88 -18.88 -14.45
N ARG A 33 -7.80 -18.74 -13.12
CA ARG A 33 -6.78 -17.91 -12.45
C ARG A 33 -5.47 -18.66 -12.21
N GLN A 34 -5.53 -19.96 -11.99
CA GLN A 34 -4.38 -20.75 -11.51
C GLN A 34 -4.06 -21.96 -12.40
N GLY A 35 -4.89 -22.28 -13.40
CA GLY A 35 -4.67 -23.42 -14.28
C GLY A 35 -4.84 -24.78 -13.59
N VAL A 36 -5.58 -24.85 -12.47
CA VAL A 36 -5.73 -26.09 -11.69
C VAL A 36 -7.12 -26.71 -11.85
N SER A 37 -7.16 -28.01 -12.09
CA SER A 37 -8.40 -28.81 -12.22
C SER A 37 -9.20 -28.86 -10.92
N SER A 38 -10.51 -29.10 -11.07
CA SER A 38 -11.40 -29.42 -9.95
C SER A 38 -11.05 -30.72 -9.22
N SER A 39 -10.34 -31.64 -9.87
CA SER A 39 -9.87 -32.90 -9.26
C SER A 39 -8.42 -32.84 -8.74
N ASP A 40 -7.78 -31.65 -8.76
CA ASP A 40 -6.35 -31.45 -8.49
C ASP A 40 -5.41 -32.21 -9.44
N ALA A 41 -5.93 -32.83 -10.50
CA ALA A 41 -5.12 -33.39 -11.57
C ALA A 41 -4.35 -32.28 -12.31
N GLN A 42 -3.10 -32.56 -12.68
CA GLN A 42 -2.30 -31.65 -13.49
C GLN A 42 -2.91 -31.54 -14.88
N LEU A 43 -3.32 -30.33 -15.26
CA LEU A 43 -3.79 -30.02 -16.60
C LEU A 43 -2.62 -29.59 -17.47
N MET A 44 -2.66 -29.98 -18.74
CA MET A 44 -1.67 -29.57 -19.74
C MET A 44 -2.28 -28.55 -20.70
N ALA A 45 -1.44 -27.66 -21.20
CA ALA A 45 -1.77 -26.71 -22.24
C ALA A 45 -0.69 -26.72 -23.32
N ARG A 46 -1.11 -26.63 -24.58
CA ARG A 46 -0.22 -26.53 -25.75
C ARG A 46 -0.16 -25.09 -26.23
N VAL A 47 1.04 -24.53 -26.40
CA VAL A 47 1.23 -23.13 -26.77
C VAL A 47 2.26 -22.96 -27.89
N GLY A 48 2.08 -21.91 -28.69
CA GLY A 48 2.97 -21.54 -29.78
C GLY A 48 2.75 -22.37 -31.06
N ALA A 49 3.48 -22.02 -32.12
CA ALA A 49 3.38 -22.71 -33.40
C ALA A 49 3.84 -24.18 -33.36
N SER A 50 4.71 -24.51 -32.40
CA SER A 50 5.25 -25.86 -32.20
C SER A 50 4.45 -26.71 -31.20
N ASP A 51 3.30 -26.22 -30.70
CA ASP A 51 2.45 -26.91 -29.71
C ASP A 51 3.24 -27.43 -28.49
N ILE A 52 4.12 -26.59 -27.92
CA ILE A 52 4.90 -26.94 -26.74
C ILE A 52 3.93 -27.22 -25.59
N SER A 53 4.04 -28.41 -24.99
CA SER A 53 3.20 -28.82 -23.87
C SER A 53 3.79 -28.35 -22.55
N VAL A 54 2.99 -27.62 -21.78
CA VAL A 54 3.34 -27.08 -20.46
C VAL A 54 2.20 -27.30 -19.47
N PRO A 55 2.46 -27.38 -18.16
CA PRO A 55 1.40 -27.38 -17.17
C PRO A 55 0.55 -26.11 -17.31
N ALA A 56 -0.78 -26.25 -17.25
CA ALA A 56 -1.72 -25.13 -17.37
C ALA A 56 -1.50 -24.05 -16.29
N SER A 57 -0.94 -24.43 -15.14
CA SER A 57 -0.58 -23.49 -14.06
C SER A 57 0.56 -22.53 -14.41
N VAL A 58 1.36 -22.83 -15.44
CA VAL A 58 2.41 -21.92 -15.93
C VAL A 58 1.82 -20.80 -16.79
N LEU A 59 0.73 -21.07 -17.50
CA LEU A 59 0.05 -20.14 -18.40
C LEU A 59 -1.48 -20.17 -18.17
N PRO A 60 -1.95 -19.77 -16.98
CA PRO A 60 -3.38 -19.71 -16.70
C PRO A 60 -4.07 -18.65 -17.57
N CYS A 61 -5.36 -18.80 -17.87
CA CYS A 61 -6.08 -17.87 -18.74
C CYS A 61 -5.98 -16.41 -18.28
N ALA A 62 -6.00 -16.16 -16.96
CA ALA A 62 -5.92 -14.83 -16.37
C ALA A 62 -4.59 -14.10 -16.63
N SER A 63 -3.51 -14.79 -17.02
CA SER A 63 -2.23 -14.12 -17.32
C SER A 63 -2.35 -13.21 -18.54
N CYS A 64 -3.03 -13.67 -19.59
CA CYS A 64 -3.27 -12.89 -20.81
C CYS A 64 -4.61 -12.14 -20.78
N HIS A 65 -5.67 -12.77 -20.26
CA HIS A 65 -7.00 -12.18 -20.28
C HIS A 65 -7.32 -11.27 -19.08
N GLY A 66 -6.48 -11.30 -18.05
CA GLY A 66 -6.69 -10.56 -16.81
C GLY A 66 -7.71 -11.20 -15.87
N THR A 67 -7.68 -10.84 -14.59
CA THR A 67 -8.61 -11.34 -13.58
C THR A 67 -10.06 -10.90 -13.83
N ASP A 68 -10.23 -9.82 -14.60
CA ASP A 68 -11.50 -9.22 -15.05
C ASP A 68 -11.92 -9.68 -16.47
N GLY A 69 -11.10 -10.46 -17.16
CA GLY A 69 -11.37 -10.94 -18.51
C GLY A 69 -11.30 -9.87 -19.60
N ARG A 70 -10.67 -8.71 -19.37
CA ARG A 70 -10.64 -7.64 -20.40
C ARG A 70 -9.61 -7.83 -21.50
N GLY A 71 -8.59 -8.66 -21.26
CA GLY A 71 -7.45 -8.80 -22.15
C GLY A 71 -6.38 -7.75 -21.90
N ARG A 72 -5.13 -8.19 -21.77
CA ARG A 72 -3.96 -7.33 -21.62
C ARG A 72 -3.05 -7.51 -22.82
N ALA A 73 -2.81 -6.42 -23.56
CA ALA A 73 -1.94 -6.46 -24.72
C ALA A 73 -0.48 -6.50 -24.28
N GLU A 74 0.27 -7.49 -24.76
CA GLU A 74 1.68 -7.68 -24.42
C GLU A 74 2.42 -8.35 -25.58
N GLY A 75 3.66 -7.94 -25.87
CA GLY A 75 4.52 -8.63 -26.85
C GLY A 75 3.93 -8.74 -28.26
N GLY A 76 3.06 -7.81 -28.66
CA GLY A 76 2.35 -7.86 -29.95
C GLY A 76 1.08 -8.71 -29.96
N VAL A 77 0.79 -9.45 -28.88
CA VAL A 77 -0.45 -10.20 -28.70
C VAL A 77 -1.50 -9.27 -28.10
N ARG A 78 -2.72 -9.29 -28.65
CA ARG A 78 -3.89 -8.58 -28.11
C ARG A 78 -5.00 -9.58 -27.78
N PRO A 79 -5.00 -10.13 -26.55
CA PRO A 79 -6.05 -11.01 -26.10
C PRO A 79 -7.39 -10.26 -26.12
N PRO A 80 -8.47 -10.86 -26.66
CA PRO A 80 -9.78 -10.22 -26.64
C PRO A 80 -10.39 -10.22 -25.23
N SER A 81 -11.36 -9.32 -25.04
CA SER A 81 -12.24 -9.38 -23.87
C SER A 81 -13.08 -10.66 -23.90
N LEU A 82 -13.20 -11.28 -22.72
CA LEU A 82 -13.98 -12.47 -22.44
C LEU A 82 -15.37 -12.16 -21.88
N ASP A 83 -15.85 -10.91 -22.01
CA ASP A 83 -17.20 -10.54 -21.58
C ASP A 83 -18.25 -11.40 -22.31
N TRP A 84 -18.95 -12.24 -21.53
CA TRP A 84 -19.92 -13.19 -22.06
C TRP A 84 -21.10 -12.51 -22.77
N GLN A 85 -21.51 -11.33 -22.31
CA GLN A 85 -22.59 -10.59 -22.98
C GLN A 85 -22.19 -10.25 -24.42
N ARG A 86 -20.93 -9.86 -24.61
CA ARG A 86 -20.36 -9.59 -25.93
C ARG A 86 -20.10 -10.87 -26.74
N LEU A 87 -19.51 -11.89 -26.12
CA LEU A 87 -19.14 -13.13 -26.80
C LEU A 87 -20.37 -13.94 -27.26
N ALA A 88 -21.44 -13.98 -26.48
CA ALA A 88 -22.55 -14.91 -26.69
C ALA A 88 -23.91 -14.24 -26.92
N LEU A 89 -24.21 -13.12 -26.24
CA LEU A 89 -25.59 -12.61 -26.13
C LEU A 89 -25.92 -11.40 -27.02
N GLY A 90 -24.93 -10.61 -27.46
CA GLY A 90 -25.14 -9.44 -28.32
C GLY A 90 -25.77 -9.75 -29.70
N GLN A 91 -26.48 -8.75 -30.27
CA GLN A 91 -26.99 -8.81 -31.65
C GLN A 91 -25.93 -8.35 -32.66
N GLY A 92 -25.82 -9.03 -33.81
CA GLY A 92 -24.91 -8.69 -34.91
C GLY A 92 -23.58 -9.48 -34.95
N GLU A 93 -22.79 -9.23 -36.00
CA GLU A 93 -21.44 -9.79 -36.15
C GLU A 93 -20.49 -9.20 -35.11
N ARG A 94 -19.67 -10.06 -34.49
CA ARG A 94 -18.67 -9.65 -33.50
C ARG A 94 -17.32 -9.52 -34.18
N GLN A 95 -16.62 -8.42 -33.92
CA GLN A 95 -15.27 -8.21 -34.43
C GLN A 95 -14.23 -8.29 -33.32
N SER A 96 -13.18 -9.07 -33.55
CA SER A 96 -11.97 -9.11 -32.74
C SER A 96 -10.75 -9.20 -33.66
N ASN A 97 -9.73 -8.37 -33.42
CA ASN A 97 -8.51 -8.33 -34.24
C ASN A 97 -8.80 -8.34 -35.75
N ALA A 98 -9.75 -7.48 -36.17
CA ALA A 98 -10.25 -7.33 -37.55
C ALA A 98 -10.93 -8.55 -38.18
N ARG A 99 -11.43 -9.51 -37.37
CA ARG A 99 -12.16 -10.70 -37.86
C ARG A 99 -13.59 -10.74 -37.31
N SER A 100 -14.55 -11.00 -38.20
CA SER A 100 -15.96 -11.25 -37.85
C SER A 100 -16.19 -12.72 -37.48
N TYR A 101 -16.98 -12.98 -36.43
CA TYR A 101 -17.38 -14.33 -36.03
C TYR A 101 -18.82 -14.40 -35.47
N PRO A 102 -19.51 -15.56 -35.61
CA PRO A 102 -20.80 -15.84 -34.98
C PRO A 102 -20.76 -15.82 -33.44
N PRO A 103 -21.90 -15.71 -32.72
CA PRO A 103 -21.93 -15.82 -31.26
C PRO A 103 -21.31 -17.13 -30.76
N TYR A 104 -20.60 -17.05 -29.63
CA TYR A 104 -20.18 -18.21 -28.88
C TYR A 104 -21.37 -18.87 -28.17
N ASN A 105 -21.46 -20.19 -28.29
CA ASN A 105 -22.16 -21.07 -27.36
C ASN A 105 -21.18 -21.99 -26.64
N ASP A 106 -21.66 -22.75 -25.64
CA ASP A 106 -20.82 -23.63 -24.80
C ASP A 106 -19.94 -24.59 -25.61
N GLY A 107 -20.46 -25.17 -26.70
CA GLY A 107 -19.71 -26.08 -27.56
C GLY A 107 -18.62 -25.37 -28.37
N THR A 108 -18.93 -24.22 -28.98
CA THR A 108 -17.95 -23.42 -29.71
C THR A 108 -16.90 -22.78 -28.80
N LEU A 109 -17.26 -22.46 -27.56
CA LEU A 109 -16.33 -21.96 -26.55
C LEU A 109 -15.36 -23.07 -26.12
N ALA A 110 -15.88 -24.28 -25.85
CA ALA A 110 -15.04 -25.44 -25.54
C ALA A 110 -14.06 -25.74 -26.69
N ARG A 111 -14.53 -25.69 -27.94
CA ARG A 111 -13.69 -25.86 -29.12
C ARG A 111 -12.60 -24.78 -29.22
N ALA A 112 -12.93 -23.51 -28.93
CA ALA A 112 -11.95 -22.44 -28.91
C ALA A 112 -10.86 -22.66 -27.85
N ILE A 113 -11.23 -23.09 -26.65
CA ILE A 113 -10.31 -23.31 -25.54
C ILE A 113 -9.43 -24.55 -25.76
N GLN A 114 -9.98 -25.65 -26.26
CA GLN A 114 -9.26 -26.93 -26.39
C GLN A 114 -8.52 -27.09 -27.72
N HIS A 115 -9.01 -26.44 -28.78
CA HIS A 115 -8.48 -26.61 -30.13
C HIS A 115 -8.04 -25.30 -30.79
N GLY A 116 -8.29 -24.15 -30.16
CA GLY A 116 -7.92 -22.86 -30.72
C GLY A 116 -8.73 -22.52 -31.98
N VAL A 117 -9.99 -22.95 -32.06
CA VAL A 117 -10.87 -22.72 -33.22
C VAL A 117 -12.13 -21.98 -32.81
N ASP A 118 -12.37 -20.83 -33.44
CA ASP A 118 -13.49 -19.95 -33.13
C ASP A 118 -14.85 -20.47 -33.69
N PRO A 119 -15.97 -19.74 -33.46
CA PRO A 119 -17.29 -20.12 -33.98
C PRO A 119 -17.37 -20.15 -35.51
N ALA A 120 -16.55 -19.35 -36.21
CA ALA A 120 -16.46 -19.31 -37.67
C ALA A 120 -15.56 -20.43 -38.25
N GLY A 121 -14.92 -21.24 -37.40
CA GLY A 121 -14.01 -22.30 -37.82
C GLY A 121 -12.58 -21.81 -38.09
N GLN A 122 -12.26 -20.56 -37.76
CA GLN A 122 -10.92 -20.01 -37.94
C GLN A 122 -10.02 -20.32 -36.76
N ARG A 123 -8.71 -20.46 -37.03
CA ARG A 123 -7.71 -20.66 -35.98
C ARG A 123 -7.45 -19.34 -35.24
N LEU A 124 -7.44 -19.44 -33.91
CA LEU A 124 -7.02 -18.40 -33.00
C LEU A 124 -5.50 -18.22 -33.06
N ASP A 125 -5.03 -17.08 -32.57
CA ASP A 125 -3.61 -16.77 -32.48
C ASP A 125 -2.85 -17.92 -31.76
N PRO A 126 -1.72 -18.43 -32.30
CA PRO A 126 -0.92 -19.47 -31.64
C PRO A 126 -0.44 -19.12 -30.24
N ALA A 127 -0.40 -17.83 -29.88
CA ALA A 127 -0.12 -17.38 -28.52
C ALA A 127 -1.20 -17.78 -27.50
N MET A 128 -2.46 -18.00 -27.94
CA MET A 128 -3.52 -18.48 -27.05
C MET A 128 -3.35 -19.99 -26.79
N PRO A 129 -3.10 -20.42 -25.54
CA PRO A 129 -2.88 -21.84 -25.23
C PRO A 129 -4.13 -22.69 -25.47
N ARG A 130 -3.91 -23.96 -25.82
CA ARG A 130 -4.96 -24.97 -26.03
C ARG A 130 -4.94 -25.96 -24.89
N PHE A 131 -5.99 -25.94 -24.08
CA PHE A 131 -6.04 -26.67 -22.81
C PHE A 131 -6.62 -28.07 -22.99
N GLU A 132 -5.95 -29.06 -22.39
CA GLU A 132 -6.44 -30.44 -22.33
C GLU A 132 -7.36 -30.57 -21.11
N LEU A 133 -8.66 -30.33 -21.33
CA LEU A 133 -9.65 -30.27 -20.25
C LEU A 133 -10.54 -31.52 -20.22
N THR A 134 -10.87 -31.97 -19.01
CA THR A 134 -11.96 -32.92 -18.80
C THR A 134 -13.31 -32.26 -19.12
N LEU A 135 -14.36 -33.05 -19.35
CA LEU A 135 -15.72 -32.52 -19.51
C LEU A 135 -16.20 -31.74 -18.28
N ALA A 136 -15.77 -32.14 -17.07
CA ALA A 136 -16.12 -31.45 -15.84
C ALA A 136 -15.43 -30.08 -15.77
N ASP A 137 -14.12 -30.04 -16.03
CA ASP A 137 -13.34 -28.80 -15.99
C ASP A 137 -13.79 -27.81 -17.07
N GLN A 138 -14.11 -28.29 -18.27
CA GLN A 138 -14.68 -27.44 -19.31
C GLN A 138 -16.02 -26.80 -18.88
N ARG A 139 -16.91 -27.56 -18.24
CA ARG A 139 -18.19 -27.04 -17.74
C ARG A 139 -17.98 -26.02 -16.63
N ASN A 140 -17.08 -26.31 -15.69
CA ASN A 140 -16.72 -25.40 -14.60
C ASN A 140 -16.16 -24.09 -15.14
N LEU A 141 -15.20 -24.15 -16.08
CA LEU A 141 -14.64 -22.98 -16.73
C LEU A 141 -15.70 -22.17 -17.47
N THR A 142 -16.56 -22.82 -18.26
CA THR A 142 -17.65 -22.14 -18.98
C THR A 142 -18.62 -21.47 -18.00
N ALA A 143 -18.96 -22.11 -16.88
CA ALA A 143 -19.83 -21.54 -15.86
C ALA A 143 -19.22 -20.25 -15.27
N TYR A 144 -17.93 -20.26 -14.95
CA TYR A 144 -17.24 -19.09 -14.45
C TYR A 144 -17.10 -17.98 -15.50
N LEU A 145 -16.73 -18.29 -16.74
CA LEU A 145 -16.59 -17.29 -17.82
C LEU A 145 -17.89 -16.52 -18.08
N LYS A 146 -19.05 -17.14 -17.87
CA LYS A 146 -20.37 -16.50 -17.96
C LYS A 146 -20.60 -15.43 -16.88
N ARG A 147 -19.88 -15.51 -15.75
CA ARG A 147 -19.98 -14.62 -14.59
C ARG A 147 -18.75 -13.72 -14.39
N LEU A 148 -17.69 -13.95 -15.17
CA LEU A 148 -16.39 -13.28 -15.02
C LEU A 148 -16.51 -11.75 -15.00
N SER A 149 -17.30 -11.17 -15.90
CA SER A 149 -17.48 -9.71 -15.98
C SER A 149 -18.30 -9.10 -14.84
N GLU A 150 -19.01 -9.94 -14.08
CA GLU A 150 -19.80 -9.55 -12.90
C GLU A 150 -19.00 -9.72 -11.61
N GLU A 151 -17.87 -10.42 -11.64
CA GLU A 151 -17.01 -10.55 -10.48
C GLU A 151 -16.39 -9.20 -10.12
N ARG A 152 -16.37 -8.92 -8.82
CA ARG A 152 -15.75 -7.73 -8.22
C ARG A 152 -14.83 -8.18 -7.12
N ASP A 153 -13.80 -7.39 -6.87
CA ASP A 153 -12.97 -7.63 -5.69
C ASP A 153 -13.77 -7.40 -4.41
N PRO A 154 -13.42 -8.12 -3.32
CA PRO A 154 -14.03 -7.92 -2.01
C PRO A 154 -14.10 -6.44 -1.67
N GLY A 155 -15.27 -5.96 -1.27
CA GLY A 155 -15.47 -4.57 -0.84
C GLY A 155 -15.79 -3.59 -1.96
N VAL A 156 -15.90 -4.05 -3.21
CA VAL A 156 -16.41 -3.26 -4.34
C VAL A 156 -17.83 -3.69 -4.67
N GLU A 157 -18.79 -2.82 -4.38
CA GLU A 157 -20.22 -3.01 -4.68
C GLU A 157 -20.69 -1.94 -5.69
N GLU A 158 -21.93 -2.03 -6.17
CA GLU A 158 -22.46 -1.10 -7.18
C GLU A 158 -22.41 0.37 -6.71
N GLY A 159 -22.73 0.62 -5.43
CA GLY A 159 -22.76 1.96 -4.84
C GLY A 159 -21.80 2.19 -3.68
N VAL A 160 -20.97 1.20 -3.31
CA VAL A 160 -20.11 1.25 -2.12
C VAL A 160 -18.72 0.72 -2.42
N LEU A 161 -17.71 1.37 -1.85
CA LEU A 161 -16.33 0.87 -1.82
C LEU A 161 -15.82 0.87 -0.37
N ARG A 162 -15.50 -0.30 0.17
CA ARG A 162 -15.11 -0.47 1.59
C ARG A 162 -13.60 -0.30 1.78
N LEU A 163 -13.22 0.61 2.66
CA LEU A 163 -11.84 0.87 3.10
C LEU A 163 -11.67 0.30 4.51
N GLY A 164 -10.62 -0.48 4.74
CA GLY A 164 -10.30 -1.01 6.07
C GLY A 164 -9.20 -0.22 6.76
N THR A 165 -9.27 -0.10 8.08
CA THR A 165 -8.14 0.39 8.88
C THR A 165 -8.09 -0.31 10.23
N LEU A 166 -6.88 -0.51 10.74
CA LEU A 166 -6.59 -1.14 12.03
C LEU A 166 -6.12 -0.05 12.98
N LEU A 167 -6.89 0.25 14.01
CA LEU A 167 -6.60 1.36 14.91
C LEU A 167 -6.76 0.90 16.37
N PRO A 168 -5.75 1.09 17.23
CA PRO A 168 -5.82 0.68 18.62
C PRO A 168 -6.83 1.58 19.35
N ALA A 169 -7.83 0.97 19.99
CA ALA A 169 -8.79 1.71 20.81
C ALA A 169 -8.26 1.95 22.25
N ASN A 170 -7.29 1.15 22.68
CA ASN A 170 -6.75 1.14 24.05
C ASN A 170 -5.21 1.14 24.05
N GLY A 171 -4.64 1.41 25.23
CA GLY A 171 -3.19 1.36 25.44
C GLY A 171 -2.46 2.62 24.96
N PRO A 172 -1.12 2.59 24.87
CA PRO A 172 -0.29 3.78 24.65
C PRO A 172 -0.52 4.49 23.31
N LEU A 173 -1.15 3.84 22.34
CA LEU A 173 -1.43 4.38 21.01
C LEU A 173 -2.90 4.77 20.80
N ALA A 174 -3.76 4.67 21.83
CA ALA A 174 -5.19 4.97 21.72
C ALA A 174 -5.44 6.38 21.18
N ASP A 175 -4.76 7.40 21.73
CA ASP A 175 -4.92 8.79 21.28
C ASP A 175 -4.54 8.96 19.81
N ALA A 176 -3.45 8.34 19.37
CA ALA A 176 -3.04 8.34 17.97
C ALA A 176 -4.07 7.61 17.08
N GLY A 177 -4.63 6.50 17.55
CA GLY A 177 -5.72 5.79 16.88
C GLY A 177 -6.97 6.67 16.70
N HIS A 178 -7.35 7.44 17.72
CA HIS A 178 -8.46 8.40 17.63
C HIS A 178 -8.20 9.51 16.61
N VAL A 179 -6.98 10.05 16.57
CA VAL A 179 -6.60 11.08 15.57
C VAL A 179 -6.69 10.54 14.16
N VAL A 180 -6.09 9.37 13.89
CA VAL A 180 -6.13 8.75 12.55
C VAL A 180 -7.57 8.45 12.14
N ARG A 181 -8.37 7.91 13.06
CA ARG A 181 -9.79 7.64 12.82
C ARG A 181 -10.54 8.90 12.41
N ALA A 182 -10.41 9.99 13.18
CA ALA A 182 -11.11 11.24 12.92
C ALA A 182 -10.70 11.87 11.57
N VAL A 183 -9.42 11.80 11.21
CA VAL A 183 -8.92 12.29 9.90
C VAL A 183 -9.54 11.49 8.75
N LEU A 184 -9.56 10.15 8.87
CA LEU A 184 -10.14 9.27 7.84
C LEU A 184 -11.66 9.45 7.72
N GLU A 185 -12.38 9.50 8.85
CA GLU A 185 -13.84 9.70 8.87
C GLU A 185 -14.22 11.05 8.25
N ASP A 186 -13.52 12.14 8.60
CA ASP A 186 -13.77 13.46 8.02
C ASP A 186 -13.51 13.50 6.51
N GLY A 187 -12.38 12.95 6.06
CA GLY A 187 -12.03 12.94 4.65
C GLY A 187 -12.95 12.05 3.82
N VAL A 188 -13.34 10.88 4.33
CA VAL A 188 -14.34 10.00 3.70
C VAL A 188 -15.70 10.71 3.63
N ALA A 189 -16.11 11.40 4.70
CA ALA A 189 -17.36 12.16 4.71
C ALA A 189 -17.35 13.27 3.67
N GLN A 190 -16.26 14.02 3.55
CA GLN A 190 -16.11 15.06 2.53
C GLN A 190 -16.16 14.51 1.10
N ILE A 191 -15.46 13.40 0.81
CA ILE A 191 -15.52 12.75 -0.50
C ILE A 191 -16.96 12.30 -0.82
N ASN A 192 -17.65 11.71 0.15
CA ASN A 192 -19.03 11.26 -0.02
C ASN A 192 -20.02 12.43 -0.23
N GLN A 193 -19.83 13.55 0.46
CA GLN A 193 -20.63 14.78 0.25
C GLN A 193 -20.45 15.35 -1.16
N GLN A 194 -19.31 15.10 -1.80
CA GLN A 194 -19.02 15.49 -3.19
C GLN A 194 -19.55 14.48 -4.23
N GLY A 195 -20.37 13.51 -3.81
CA GLY A 195 -20.94 12.48 -4.69
C GLY A 195 -20.14 11.17 -4.74
N GLY A 196 -19.13 11.02 -3.88
CA GLY A 196 -18.28 9.83 -3.83
C GLY A 196 -17.30 9.77 -4.99
N ILE A 197 -16.82 8.56 -5.33
CA ILE A 197 -15.90 8.34 -6.45
C ILE A 197 -16.58 7.41 -7.45
N HIS A 198 -16.73 7.89 -8.69
CA HIS A 198 -17.36 7.14 -9.79
C HIS A 198 -18.78 6.63 -9.49
N GLY A 199 -19.52 7.33 -8.62
CA GLY A 199 -20.88 6.95 -8.18
C GLY A 199 -20.92 6.00 -6.98
N ARG A 200 -19.76 5.67 -6.38
CA ARG A 200 -19.69 4.90 -5.14
C ARG A 200 -19.39 5.79 -3.94
N ARG A 201 -20.12 5.59 -2.84
CA ARG A 201 -19.72 6.10 -1.53
C ARG A 201 -18.55 5.27 -0.99
N LEU A 202 -17.62 5.92 -0.31
CA LEU A 202 -16.59 5.26 0.46
C LEU A 202 -17.15 4.89 1.84
N GLU A 203 -16.92 3.66 2.29
CA GLU A 203 -17.29 3.19 3.62
C GLU A 203 -16.03 2.81 4.38
N LEU A 204 -15.79 3.47 5.51
CA LEU A 204 -14.64 3.17 6.36
C LEU A 204 -15.02 2.13 7.41
N VAL A 205 -14.27 1.03 7.43
CA VAL A 205 -14.39 -0.06 8.39
C VAL A 205 -13.17 -0.02 9.31
N VAL A 206 -13.40 0.30 10.57
CA VAL A 206 -12.35 0.39 11.61
C VAL A 206 -12.38 -0.88 12.46
N ALA A 207 -11.25 -1.57 12.56
CA ALA A 207 -11.08 -2.69 13.48
C ALA A 207 -10.10 -2.33 14.61
N ASP A 208 -10.48 -2.62 15.85
CA ASP A 208 -9.60 -2.49 17.02
C ASP A 208 -8.55 -3.60 16.98
N THR A 209 -7.28 -3.21 17.07
CA THR A 209 -6.15 -4.14 17.11
C THR A 209 -6.04 -4.88 18.44
N GLY A 210 -6.71 -4.41 19.50
CA GLY A 210 -6.47 -4.89 20.85
C GLY A 210 -5.06 -4.56 21.34
N THR A 211 -4.64 -5.23 22.41
CA THR A 211 -3.37 -4.93 23.13
C THR A 211 -2.26 -5.95 22.87
N ASP A 212 -2.56 -7.04 22.18
CA ASP A 212 -1.63 -8.14 21.92
C ASP A 212 -1.67 -8.60 20.45
N GLN A 213 -0.64 -9.32 20.05
CA GLN A 213 -0.44 -9.72 18.66
C GLN A 213 -1.57 -10.62 18.13
N VAL A 214 -2.09 -11.54 18.95
CA VAL A 214 -3.16 -12.46 18.54
C VAL A 214 -4.45 -11.68 18.27
N SER A 215 -4.77 -10.73 19.15
CA SER A 215 -5.94 -9.85 18.94
C SER A 215 -5.81 -9.01 17.66
N ALA A 216 -4.61 -8.53 17.34
CA ALA A 216 -4.36 -7.75 16.13
C ALA A 216 -4.46 -8.60 14.86
N GLU A 217 -3.94 -9.83 14.88
CA GLU A 217 -4.05 -10.79 13.77
C GLU A 217 -5.52 -11.15 13.50
N LEU A 218 -6.31 -11.39 14.55
CA LEU A 218 -7.75 -11.64 14.42
C LEU A 218 -8.50 -10.42 13.87
N ALA A 219 -8.14 -9.20 14.26
CA ALA A 219 -8.71 -7.97 13.74
C ALA A 219 -8.45 -7.81 12.23
N LEU A 220 -7.21 -8.08 11.79
CA LEU A 220 -6.86 -8.08 10.37
C LEU A 220 -7.64 -9.16 9.61
N GLN A 221 -7.71 -10.39 10.13
CA GLN A 221 -8.47 -11.47 9.50
C GLN A 221 -9.96 -11.11 9.35
N ARG A 222 -10.58 -10.49 10.36
CA ARG A 222 -11.97 -10.03 10.28
C ARG A 222 -12.15 -8.99 9.18
N LEU A 223 -11.25 -8.02 9.05
CA LEU A 223 -11.30 -7.01 7.98
C LEU A 223 -11.23 -7.66 6.59
N LEU A 224 -10.32 -8.61 6.41
CA LEU A 224 -10.06 -9.22 5.11
C LEU A 224 -11.10 -10.27 4.72
N ASP A 225 -11.49 -11.13 5.66
CA ASP A 225 -12.29 -12.33 5.38
C ASP A 225 -13.79 -12.13 5.63
N GLN A 226 -14.16 -11.36 6.66
CA GLN A 226 -15.57 -11.18 7.05
C GLN A 226 -16.14 -9.87 6.52
N GLN A 227 -15.42 -8.76 6.74
CA GLN A 227 -15.85 -7.43 6.30
C GLN A 227 -15.46 -7.16 4.85
N GLN A 228 -14.58 -7.99 4.29
CA GLN A 228 -14.21 -8.01 2.88
C GLN A 228 -13.85 -6.62 2.38
N VAL A 229 -12.90 -5.96 3.03
CA VAL A 229 -12.48 -4.60 2.62
C VAL A 229 -11.71 -4.64 1.29
N PHE A 230 -11.85 -3.59 0.48
CA PHE A 230 -11.17 -3.47 -0.81
C PHE A 230 -9.68 -3.21 -0.65
N THR A 231 -9.32 -2.29 0.24
CA THR A 231 -7.95 -1.86 0.51
C THR A 231 -7.81 -1.46 1.98
N LEU A 232 -6.59 -1.49 2.50
CA LEU A 232 -6.28 -0.93 3.81
C LEU A 232 -5.76 0.51 3.69
N ILE A 233 -6.16 1.38 4.60
CA ILE A 233 -5.71 2.78 4.64
C ILE A 233 -5.22 3.17 6.03
N ALA A 234 -4.01 3.73 6.07
CA ALA A 234 -3.34 4.29 7.25
C ALA A 234 -3.51 3.48 8.55
N PRO A 235 -3.23 2.15 8.56
CA PRO A 235 -3.34 1.37 9.79
C PRO A 235 -2.28 1.81 10.80
N LEU A 236 -2.62 1.71 12.09
CA LEU A 236 -1.71 1.92 13.21
C LEU A 236 -1.58 0.61 14.00
N ALA A 237 -0.91 -0.38 13.42
CA ALA A 237 -0.83 -1.73 13.98
C ALA A 237 0.61 -2.24 14.09
N PRO A 238 1.47 -1.63 14.94
CA PRO A 238 2.89 -1.97 15.01
C PRO A 238 3.16 -3.44 15.40
N LEU A 239 2.21 -4.09 16.07
CA LEU A 239 2.29 -5.52 16.41
C LEU A 239 2.26 -6.43 15.17
N LEU A 240 1.82 -5.92 14.01
CA LEU A 240 1.71 -6.67 12.75
C LEU A 240 2.79 -6.31 11.73
N ASP A 241 3.67 -5.35 12.01
CA ASP A 241 4.64 -4.80 11.05
C ASP A 241 5.50 -5.88 10.36
N GLN A 242 5.79 -7.00 11.03
CA GLN A 242 6.59 -8.09 10.48
C GLN A 242 5.81 -9.02 9.55
N GLN A 243 4.50 -9.22 9.78
CA GLN A 243 3.68 -10.20 9.07
C GLN A 243 2.85 -9.57 7.95
N LEU A 244 2.51 -8.29 8.11
CA LEU A 244 1.63 -7.57 7.20
C LEU A 244 2.09 -7.63 5.73
N PRO A 245 3.39 -7.45 5.39
CA PRO A 245 3.87 -7.57 4.01
C PRO A 245 3.46 -8.89 3.34
N ALA A 246 3.79 -10.02 3.96
CA ALA A 246 3.53 -11.35 3.40
C ALA A 246 2.02 -11.66 3.30
N LEU A 247 1.25 -11.28 4.32
CA LEU A 247 -0.21 -11.48 4.34
C LEU A 247 -0.91 -10.69 3.24
N LEU A 248 -0.55 -9.43 3.06
CA LEU A 248 -1.14 -8.59 2.02
C LEU A 248 -0.76 -9.06 0.61
N GLU A 249 0.48 -9.51 0.40
CA GLU A 249 0.87 -10.12 -0.88
C GLU A 249 0.09 -11.39 -1.18
N GLN A 250 -0.05 -12.30 -0.21
CA GLN A 250 -0.80 -13.54 -0.38
C GLN A 250 -2.28 -13.28 -0.73
N ARG A 251 -2.87 -12.22 -0.15
CA ARG A 251 -4.29 -11.87 -0.36
C ARG A 251 -4.50 -10.85 -1.48
N GLY A 252 -3.43 -10.31 -2.05
CA GLY A 252 -3.45 -9.25 -3.06
C GLY A 252 -4.14 -7.96 -2.60
N VAL A 253 -4.08 -7.62 -1.31
CA VAL A 253 -4.79 -6.47 -0.72
C VAL A 253 -3.85 -5.26 -0.65
N PRO A 254 -4.12 -4.17 -1.40
CA PRO A 254 -3.28 -2.98 -1.32
C PRO A 254 -3.44 -2.26 0.01
N LEU A 255 -2.36 -1.67 0.50
CA LEU A 255 -2.33 -0.80 1.67
C LEU A 255 -1.72 0.55 1.30
N ILE A 256 -2.40 1.64 1.64
CA ILE A 256 -1.88 3.00 1.50
C ILE A 256 -1.71 3.59 2.90
N GLY A 257 -0.47 3.82 3.34
CA GLY A 257 -0.20 4.31 4.69
C GLY A 257 1.23 4.06 5.14
N ASN A 258 1.65 4.80 6.17
CA ASN A 258 2.97 4.66 6.75
C ASN A 258 3.09 3.33 7.48
N THR A 259 4.01 2.48 7.01
CA THR A 259 4.42 1.29 7.77
C THR A 259 5.93 1.35 7.96
N PRO A 260 6.47 1.17 9.19
CA PRO A 260 7.91 1.28 9.44
C PRO A 260 8.79 0.35 8.59
N ARG A 261 8.18 -0.66 7.93
CA ARG A 261 8.85 -1.69 7.12
C ARG A 261 8.32 -1.78 5.68
N SER A 262 7.77 -0.69 5.12
CA SER A 262 7.15 -0.63 3.78
C SER A 262 8.02 -1.13 2.60
N GLY A 263 9.32 -1.37 2.79
CA GLY A 263 10.24 -1.79 1.73
C GLY A 263 10.18 -3.27 1.30
N GLY A 264 9.20 -4.05 1.76
CA GLY A 264 9.16 -5.50 1.56
C GLY A 264 7.95 -6.07 0.80
N SER A 265 6.97 -5.25 0.41
CA SER A 265 5.75 -5.75 -0.25
C SER A 265 5.37 -4.94 -1.48
N SER A 266 5.01 -5.65 -2.54
CA SER A 266 4.40 -5.07 -3.74
C SER A 266 3.02 -4.43 -3.49
N GLN A 267 2.40 -4.66 -2.33
CA GLN A 267 1.07 -4.19 -1.97
C GLN A 267 1.06 -2.96 -1.05
N ILE A 268 2.21 -2.58 -0.47
CA ILE A 268 2.28 -1.48 0.51
C ILE A 268 2.80 -0.23 -0.18
N PHE A 269 2.01 0.84 -0.11
CA PHE A 269 2.32 2.17 -0.66
C PHE A 269 2.43 3.16 0.49
N ASP A 270 3.65 3.51 0.85
CA ASP A 270 3.93 4.43 1.94
C ASP A 270 4.03 5.86 1.41
N PRO A 271 3.17 6.80 1.82
CA PRO A 271 3.30 8.19 1.39
C PRO A 271 4.65 8.80 1.81
N MET A 272 5.22 8.35 2.93
CA MET A 272 6.38 8.94 3.57
C MET A 272 7.69 8.29 3.11
N PRO A 273 8.83 8.99 3.25
CA PRO A 273 10.13 8.42 2.93
C PRO A 273 10.53 7.40 3.99
N GLY A 274 11.18 6.32 3.55
CA GLY A 274 11.73 5.33 4.46
C GLY A 274 12.85 5.90 5.31
N ILE A 275 13.00 5.38 6.53
CA ILE A 275 13.99 5.85 7.50
C ILE A 275 15.41 5.86 6.92
N ALA A 276 15.78 4.86 6.11
CA ALA A 276 17.10 4.84 5.47
C ALA A 276 17.34 6.08 4.59
N SER A 277 16.38 6.47 3.75
CA SER A 277 16.52 7.66 2.88
C SER A 277 16.55 8.95 3.70
N GLN A 278 15.80 9.01 4.80
CA GLN A 278 15.84 10.13 5.73
C GLN A 278 17.23 10.29 6.37
N LEU A 279 17.83 9.20 6.86
CA LEU A 279 19.16 9.21 7.48
C LEU A 279 20.29 9.54 6.50
N LEU A 280 20.16 9.15 5.23
CA LEU A 280 21.11 9.57 4.19
C LEU A 280 21.04 11.07 3.90
N SER A 281 19.87 11.70 4.00
CA SER A 281 19.73 13.15 3.86
C SER A 281 20.49 13.89 4.96
N LEU A 282 20.49 13.33 6.19
CA LEU A 282 21.29 13.84 7.30
C LEU A 282 22.79 13.65 7.08
N ALA A 283 23.21 12.51 6.53
CA ALA A 283 24.60 12.28 6.18
C ALA A 283 25.08 13.29 5.13
N GLU A 284 24.29 13.58 4.09
CA GLU A 284 24.65 14.61 3.11
C GLU A 284 24.88 15.99 3.76
N HIS A 285 24.05 16.37 4.72
CA HIS A 285 24.25 17.59 5.50
C HIS A 285 25.54 17.52 6.37
N ALA A 286 25.81 16.37 6.98
CA ALA A 286 27.03 16.16 7.78
C ALA A 286 28.31 16.36 6.95
N ARG A 287 28.33 15.91 5.69
CA ARG A 287 29.46 16.14 4.78
C ARG A 287 29.51 17.60 4.29
N SER A 288 28.43 18.09 3.72
CA SER A 288 28.41 19.37 2.99
C SER A 288 28.47 20.60 3.90
N SER A 289 27.86 20.53 5.08
CA SER A 289 27.67 21.68 5.97
C SER A 289 28.48 21.58 7.26
N LEU A 290 28.70 20.37 7.78
CA LEU A 290 29.45 20.14 9.02
C LEU A 290 30.89 19.66 8.79
N GLY A 291 31.26 19.32 7.54
CA GLY A 291 32.62 18.95 7.16
C GLY A 291 33.11 17.61 7.73
N LEU A 292 32.21 16.67 8.02
CA LEU A 292 32.61 15.34 8.50
C LEU A 292 33.36 14.57 7.41
N ALA A 293 34.49 13.97 7.79
CA ALA A 293 35.29 13.11 6.93
C ALA A 293 34.52 11.83 6.53
N PRO A 294 34.88 11.16 5.41
CA PRO A 294 34.19 9.95 4.96
C PRO A 294 34.08 8.82 5.99
N ASP A 295 35.03 8.69 6.92
CA ASP A 295 35.03 7.72 8.02
C ASP A 295 34.47 8.28 9.35
N GLY A 296 33.91 9.49 9.31
CA GLY A 296 33.44 10.24 10.48
C GLY A 296 32.07 9.83 11.02
N LEU A 297 31.32 8.99 10.31
CA LEU A 297 30.01 8.51 10.77
C LEU A 297 30.11 7.13 11.41
N ARG A 298 29.31 6.92 12.46
CA ARG A 298 29.01 5.62 13.04
C ARG A 298 27.52 5.34 12.90
N VAL A 299 27.17 4.14 12.46
CA VAL A 299 25.77 3.70 12.47
C VAL A 299 25.55 2.90 13.74
N VAL A 300 24.72 3.44 14.63
CA VAL A 300 24.42 2.86 15.95
C VAL A 300 22.96 2.47 15.99
N TYR A 301 22.66 1.24 16.40
CA TYR A 301 21.29 0.75 16.48
C TYR A 301 20.93 0.26 17.87
N ALA A 302 19.66 0.35 18.24
CA ALA A 302 19.15 -0.15 19.51
C ALA A 302 17.95 -1.06 19.29
N GLY A 303 18.07 -2.31 19.76
CA GLY A 303 17.11 -3.39 19.53
C GLY A 303 17.48 -4.25 18.31
N ASN A 304 17.49 -5.57 18.49
CA ASN A 304 17.90 -6.52 17.45
C ASN A 304 17.03 -6.42 16.18
N GLU A 305 15.77 -6.01 16.32
CA GLU A 305 14.85 -5.81 15.21
C GLU A 305 15.26 -4.67 14.25
N GLN A 306 16.15 -3.78 14.71
CA GLN A 306 16.67 -2.63 13.95
C GLN A 306 17.98 -2.93 13.22
N ALA A 307 18.65 -4.04 13.52
CA ALA A 307 19.96 -4.36 12.95
C ALA A 307 19.94 -4.41 11.41
N ALA A 308 18.88 -4.98 10.82
CA ALA A 308 18.72 -5.04 9.37
C ALA A 308 18.59 -3.66 8.72
N LEU A 309 17.84 -2.75 9.34
CA LEU A 309 17.71 -1.36 8.88
C LEU A 309 19.03 -0.60 9.02
N ALA A 310 19.73 -0.79 10.14
CA ALA A 310 21.04 -0.19 10.35
C ALA A 310 22.07 -0.66 9.31
N GLU A 311 22.06 -1.94 8.97
CA GLU A 311 22.92 -2.50 7.93
C GLU A 311 22.57 -1.93 6.55
N GLN A 312 21.27 -1.79 6.24
CA GLN A 312 20.81 -1.13 5.02
C GLN A 312 21.29 0.34 4.95
N VAL A 313 21.21 1.08 6.05
CA VAL A 313 21.72 2.47 6.15
C VAL A 313 23.23 2.48 5.90
N ARG A 314 23.99 1.59 6.54
CA ARG A 314 25.44 1.49 6.38
C ARG A 314 25.83 1.24 4.93
N GLU A 315 25.16 0.31 4.26
CA GLU A 315 25.45 -0.04 2.86
C GLU A 315 25.13 1.13 1.92
N ARG A 316 23.99 1.81 2.10
CA ARG A 316 23.66 2.99 1.29
C ARG A 316 24.60 4.18 1.55
N LEU A 317 25.08 4.36 2.78
CA LEU A 317 26.11 5.35 3.09
C LEU A 317 27.40 5.04 2.30
N ARG A 318 27.81 3.76 2.22
CA ARG A 318 28.98 3.34 1.43
C ARG A 318 28.83 3.64 -0.05
N GLN A 319 27.64 3.41 -0.60
CA GLN A 319 27.31 3.76 -1.99
C GLN A 319 27.43 5.27 -2.27
N GLN A 320 27.25 6.12 -1.26
CA GLN A 320 27.39 7.58 -1.36
C GLN A 320 28.81 8.09 -1.02
N GLY A 321 29.79 7.18 -0.89
CA GLY A 321 31.20 7.51 -0.66
C GLY A 321 31.59 7.69 0.81
N TRP A 322 30.72 7.33 1.76
CA TRP A 322 31.11 7.20 3.17
C TRP A 322 31.85 5.88 3.42
N ALA A 323 32.63 5.83 4.48
CA ALA A 323 33.33 4.64 4.97
C ALA A 323 32.99 4.37 6.45
N PRO A 324 31.70 4.22 6.82
CA PRO A 324 31.35 3.89 8.20
C PRO A 324 31.90 2.48 8.55
N PRO A 325 32.40 2.27 9.78
CA PRO A 325 32.75 0.93 10.25
C PRO A 325 31.50 0.05 10.36
N ALA A 326 31.68 -1.21 10.80
CA ALA A 326 30.57 -2.11 11.07
C ALA A 326 29.52 -1.47 11.99
N ILE A 327 28.24 -1.79 11.79
CA ILE A 327 27.17 -1.29 12.65
C ILE A 327 27.44 -1.65 14.11
N GLN A 328 27.12 -0.74 15.02
CA GLN A 328 27.32 -0.94 16.46
C GLN A 328 25.97 -1.06 17.17
N ALA A 329 25.77 -2.14 17.91
CA ALA A 329 24.65 -2.25 18.82
C ALA A 329 24.89 -1.32 20.02
N PHE A 330 23.89 -0.54 20.40
CA PHE A 330 23.92 0.24 21.62
C PHE A 330 23.61 -0.66 22.82
N ASP A 331 24.60 -0.85 23.68
CA ASP A 331 24.57 -1.70 24.87
C ASP A 331 24.53 -0.90 26.19
N GLY A 332 24.34 0.42 26.09
CA GLY A 332 24.36 1.34 27.22
C GLY A 332 25.67 2.12 27.37
N GLN A 333 26.72 1.79 26.61
CA GLN A 333 28.01 2.49 26.66
C GLN A 333 28.10 3.63 25.65
N ALA A 334 28.95 4.62 25.95
CA ALA A 334 29.18 5.74 25.06
C ALA A 334 29.90 5.29 23.77
N VAL A 335 29.45 5.80 22.63
CA VAL A 335 30.03 5.46 21.31
C VAL A 335 31.13 6.46 20.94
N GLU A 336 32.17 6.01 20.25
CA GLU A 336 33.26 6.88 19.73
C GLU A 336 33.00 7.34 18.30
N GLY A 337 33.35 8.59 17.99
CA GLY A 337 33.32 9.13 16.63
C GLY A 337 32.78 10.55 16.57
N PRO A 338 33.00 11.29 15.47
CA PRO A 338 32.55 12.68 15.36
C PRO A 338 31.06 12.81 15.01
N GLY A 339 30.42 11.78 14.44
CA GLY A 339 28.98 11.77 14.16
C GLY A 339 28.36 10.39 14.33
N ILE A 340 27.14 10.36 14.89
CA ILE A 340 26.37 9.14 15.12
C ILE A 340 25.05 9.22 14.37
N VAL A 341 24.85 8.28 13.45
CA VAL A 341 23.58 7.99 12.79
C VAL A 341 22.85 6.93 13.61
N PHE A 342 21.78 7.33 14.28
CA PHE A 342 21.04 6.47 15.20
C PHE A 342 19.85 5.79 14.54
N VAL A 343 19.69 4.49 14.78
CA VAL A 343 18.56 3.67 14.33
C VAL A 343 17.93 2.96 15.53
N GLY A 344 16.82 3.48 16.03
CA GLY A 344 16.19 2.94 17.23
C GLY A 344 14.94 3.68 17.64
N ARG A 345 14.70 3.77 18.95
CA ARG A 345 13.54 4.45 19.55
C ARG A 345 13.98 5.50 20.58
N ALA A 346 13.08 6.40 20.90
CA ALA A 346 13.31 7.54 21.78
C ALA A 346 14.00 7.19 23.11
N GLN A 347 13.57 6.14 23.81
CA GLN A 347 14.17 5.75 25.10
C GLN A 347 15.67 5.42 24.97
N ALA A 348 16.04 4.61 23.97
CA ALA A 348 17.43 4.25 23.73
C ALA A 348 18.25 5.43 23.21
N PHE A 349 17.63 6.34 22.44
CA PHE A 349 18.28 7.58 22.01
C PHE A 349 18.63 8.49 23.20
N ALA A 350 17.70 8.65 24.16
CA ALA A 350 17.95 9.39 25.39
C ALA A 350 19.08 8.74 26.21
N ALA A 351 19.09 7.42 26.33
CA ALA A 351 20.14 6.68 27.02
C ALA A 351 21.51 6.83 26.35
N LEU A 352 21.57 6.80 25.01
CA LEU A 352 22.81 7.07 24.25
C LEU A 352 23.33 8.48 24.53
N ALA A 353 22.46 9.49 24.48
CA ALA A 353 22.84 10.87 24.77
C ALA A 353 23.34 11.04 26.23
N GLN A 354 22.73 10.34 27.19
CA GLN A 354 23.19 10.33 28.58
C GLN A 354 24.56 9.64 28.75
N ALA A 355 24.78 8.50 28.09
CA ALA A 355 26.05 7.79 28.14
C ALA A 355 27.20 8.64 27.54
N LEU A 356 26.96 9.28 26.39
CA LEU A 356 27.90 10.22 25.79
C LEU A 356 28.21 11.40 26.71
N GLN A 357 27.19 11.97 27.35
CA GLN A 357 27.37 13.05 28.32
C GLN A 357 28.22 12.61 29.52
N ALA A 358 27.96 11.43 30.08
CA ALA A 358 28.69 10.92 31.25
C ALA A 358 30.19 10.75 30.96
N GLU A 359 30.57 10.46 29.72
CA GLU A 359 31.96 10.38 29.27
C GLU A 359 32.52 11.69 28.71
N GLY A 360 31.76 12.80 28.77
CA GLY A 360 32.19 14.10 28.23
C GLY A 360 32.36 14.12 26.70
N ARG A 361 31.64 13.24 26.00
CA ARG A 361 31.69 13.14 24.53
C ARG A 361 30.55 13.93 23.90
N GLU A 362 30.87 14.69 22.86
CA GLU A 362 29.91 15.55 22.16
C GLU A 362 29.93 15.33 20.63
N PRO A 363 29.62 14.12 20.14
CA PRO A 363 29.45 13.91 18.70
C PRO A 363 28.26 14.70 18.15
N TYR A 364 28.18 14.83 16.82
CA TYR A 364 26.91 15.17 16.17
C TYR A 364 25.96 13.97 16.24
N LEU A 365 24.70 14.21 16.59
CA LEU A 365 23.65 13.19 16.62
C LEU A 365 22.69 13.38 15.45
N PHE A 366 22.46 12.31 14.70
CA PHE A 366 21.59 12.26 13.54
C PHE A 366 20.52 11.18 13.74
N ALA A 367 19.24 11.54 13.65
CA ALA A 367 18.13 10.58 13.78
C ALA A 367 16.91 11.01 12.96
N ALA A 368 16.06 10.07 12.57
CA ALA A 368 14.75 10.43 12.03
C ALA A 368 13.85 10.98 13.15
N SER A 369 13.15 12.08 12.90
CA SER A 369 12.29 12.74 13.89
C SER A 369 11.26 11.78 14.50
N SER A 370 10.64 10.93 13.68
CA SER A 370 9.64 9.93 14.10
C SER A 370 10.19 8.88 15.08
N GLN A 371 11.50 8.61 15.06
CA GLN A 371 12.12 7.64 15.97
C GLN A 371 12.35 8.22 17.36
N VAL A 372 12.62 9.52 17.47
CA VAL A 372 13.20 10.13 18.68
C VAL A 372 12.41 11.30 19.26
N ALA A 373 11.30 11.72 18.64
CA ALA A 373 10.54 12.92 19.03
C ALA A 373 10.28 13.02 20.55
N ALA A 374 9.87 11.92 21.19
CA ALA A 374 9.57 11.89 22.63
C ALA A 374 10.79 12.12 23.55
N ALA A 375 12.01 11.91 23.06
CA ALA A 375 13.24 12.11 23.85
C ALA A 375 13.78 13.54 23.75
N VAL A 376 13.56 14.23 22.64
CA VAL A 376 14.25 15.49 22.29
C VAL A 376 14.07 16.57 23.35
N ALA A 377 12.86 16.74 23.88
CA ALA A 377 12.55 17.78 24.87
C ALA A 377 13.28 17.58 26.21
N GLY A 378 13.67 16.34 26.55
CA GLY A 378 14.37 16.00 27.79
C GLY A 378 15.89 16.02 27.66
N LEU A 379 16.45 16.29 26.47
CA LEU A 379 17.89 16.28 26.27
C LEU A 379 18.57 17.51 26.91
N PRO A 380 19.76 17.34 27.50
CA PRO A 380 20.54 18.44 28.05
C PRO A 380 20.93 19.50 27.01
N ALA A 381 21.12 20.74 27.46
CA ALA A 381 21.46 21.89 26.62
C ALA A 381 22.75 21.72 25.80
N GLN A 382 23.68 20.85 26.21
CA GLN A 382 24.91 20.55 25.47
C GLN A 382 24.66 19.99 24.06
N TRP A 383 23.49 19.38 23.83
CA TRP A 383 23.10 18.86 22.51
C TRP A 383 22.53 19.94 21.58
N SER A 384 22.37 21.17 22.08
CA SER A 384 21.99 22.32 21.27
C SER A 384 22.98 22.50 20.11
N GLN A 385 22.46 22.60 18.89
CA GLN A 385 23.25 22.71 17.65
C GLN A 385 24.15 21.49 17.33
N ARG A 386 24.07 20.41 18.12
CA ARG A 386 24.72 19.13 17.84
C ARG A 386 23.74 18.03 17.46
N LEU A 387 22.44 18.25 17.65
CA LEU A 387 21.37 17.35 17.24
C LEU A 387 20.71 17.80 15.93
N PHE A 388 20.69 16.92 14.95
CA PHE A 388 20.03 17.10 13.66
C PHE A 388 19.02 16.00 13.42
N LEU A 389 17.81 16.39 13.04
CA LEU A 389 16.68 15.50 12.82
C LEU A 389 16.23 15.53 11.37
N ALA A 390 15.91 14.36 10.81
CA ALA A 390 15.27 14.28 9.51
C ALA A 390 13.75 14.43 9.67
N TYR A 391 13.17 15.35 8.89
CA TYR A 391 11.73 15.55 8.80
C TYR A 391 11.29 15.31 7.36
N PRO A 392 10.30 14.43 7.11
CA PRO A 392 9.74 14.25 5.77
C PRO A 392 9.24 15.55 5.15
N PHE A 393 8.59 16.38 5.96
CA PHE A 393 8.08 17.71 5.62
C PHE A 393 8.17 18.62 6.86
N VAL A 394 8.13 19.92 6.61
CA VAL A 394 8.13 20.99 7.61
C VAL A 394 6.99 21.98 7.34
N PRO A 395 6.62 22.85 8.29
CA PRO A 395 5.57 23.85 8.06
C PRO A 395 5.81 24.78 6.87
N ASP A 396 7.07 25.00 6.47
CA ASP A 396 7.42 25.81 5.30
C ASP A 396 6.97 25.16 3.98
N ASP A 397 6.67 23.85 3.97
CA ASP A 397 6.10 23.17 2.79
C ASP A 397 4.60 23.42 2.65
N TRP A 398 3.95 24.02 3.65
CA TRP A 398 2.50 24.13 3.67
C TRP A 398 2.03 25.32 2.82
N SER A 399 1.27 25.01 1.78
CA SER A 399 0.59 26.04 0.97
C SER A 399 -0.55 26.67 1.77
N GLU A 400 -1.01 27.85 1.35
CA GLU A 400 -2.17 28.51 1.96
C GLU A 400 -3.41 27.59 1.95
N GLN A 401 -3.64 26.90 0.84
CA GLN A 401 -4.74 25.94 0.72
C GLN A 401 -4.56 24.72 1.62
N GLY A 402 -3.34 24.19 1.74
CA GLY A 402 -3.02 23.08 2.63
C GLY A 402 -3.27 23.43 4.09
N MET A 403 -2.77 24.59 4.53
CA MET A 403 -3.00 25.11 5.88
C MET A 403 -4.49 25.30 6.18
N ALA A 404 -5.24 25.92 5.27
CA ALA A 404 -6.68 26.11 5.44
C ALA A 404 -7.44 24.78 5.54
N SER A 405 -7.05 23.79 4.73
CA SER A 405 -7.64 22.45 4.73
C SER A 405 -7.37 21.73 6.06
N LEU A 406 -6.12 21.76 6.54
CA LEU A 406 -5.71 21.16 7.80
C LEU A 406 -6.38 21.84 9.01
N ALA A 407 -6.43 23.18 9.03
CA ALA A 407 -7.10 23.93 10.08
C ALA A 407 -8.60 23.64 10.12
N GLY A 408 -9.25 23.56 8.95
CA GLY A 408 -10.66 23.20 8.85
C GLY A 408 -10.94 21.79 9.38
N LEU A 409 -10.08 20.81 9.08
CA LEU A 409 -10.14 19.46 9.65
C LEU A 409 -10.02 19.48 11.17
N GLN A 410 -8.99 20.16 11.69
CA GLN A 410 -8.74 20.27 13.12
C GLN A 410 -9.94 20.88 13.86
N GLN A 411 -10.55 21.92 13.29
CA GLN A 411 -11.72 22.56 13.86
C GLN A 411 -12.95 21.65 13.85
N ARG A 412 -13.24 20.96 12.74
CA ARG A 412 -14.42 20.07 12.64
C ARG A 412 -14.33 18.86 13.56
N GLN A 413 -13.12 18.31 13.71
CA GLN A 413 -12.88 17.08 14.45
C GLN A 413 -12.35 17.32 15.88
N GLY A 414 -12.10 18.59 16.27
CA GLY A 414 -11.53 18.94 17.57
C GLY A 414 -10.12 18.40 17.80
N LEU A 415 -9.30 18.31 16.75
CA LEU A 415 -7.97 17.72 16.81
C LEU A 415 -6.92 18.72 17.31
N ASP A 416 -5.97 18.22 18.10
CA ASP A 416 -4.86 19.02 18.62
C ASP A 416 -3.87 19.37 17.48
N PRO A 417 -3.59 20.66 17.21
CA PRO A 417 -2.61 21.07 16.20
C PRO A 417 -1.19 20.54 16.49
N ARG A 418 -0.87 20.19 17.74
CA ARG A 418 0.43 19.58 18.11
C ARG A 418 0.62 18.19 17.50
N GLN A 419 -0.45 17.54 17.04
CA GLN A 419 -0.42 16.24 16.35
C GLN A 419 -0.47 16.39 14.82
N ALA A 420 -0.18 17.57 14.28
CA ALA A 420 -0.25 17.86 12.84
C ALA A 420 0.50 16.84 11.98
N SER A 421 1.68 16.35 12.40
CA SER A 421 2.42 15.36 11.60
C SER A 421 1.64 14.07 11.37
N LEU A 422 0.93 13.57 12.39
CA LEU A 422 0.09 12.37 12.25
C LEU A 422 -1.11 12.65 11.33
N GLN A 423 -1.73 13.82 11.47
CA GLN A 423 -2.86 14.25 10.65
C GLN A 423 -2.48 14.38 9.17
N VAL A 424 -1.35 15.05 8.88
CA VAL A 424 -0.80 15.23 7.53
C VAL A 424 -0.48 13.86 6.90
N ASN A 425 0.17 12.95 7.64
CA ASN A 425 0.46 11.60 7.13
C ASN A 425 -0.81 10.86 6.70
N THR A 426 -1.87 10.90 7.51
CA THR A 426 -3.14 10.26 7.20
C THR A 426 -3.85 10.95 6.02
N LEU A 427 -3.80 12.29 5.94
CA LEU A 427 -4.33 13.03 4.79
C LEU A 427 -3.61 12.67 3.49
N CYS A 428 -2.29 12.53 3.50
CA CYS A 428 -1.51 12.11 2.34
C CYS A 428 -1.95 10.72 1.84
N ALA A 429 -2.13 9.76 2.75
CA ALA A 429 -2.62 8.42 2.40
C ALA A 429 -4.01 8.48 1.74
N LEU A 430 -4.93 9.25 2.32
CA LEU A 430 -6.28 9.42 1.78
C LEU A 430 -6.29 10.14 0.43
N LYS A 431 -5.45 11.17 0.27
CA LYS A 431 -5.30 11.91 -0.99
C LYS A 431 -4.80 10.98 -2.10
N LEU A 432 -3.73 10.22 -1.86
CA LEU A 432 -3.18 9.28 -2.82
C LEU A 432 -4.20 8.21 -3.22
N LEU A 433 -4.91 7.63 -2.25
CA LEU A 433 -6.00 6.69 -2.53
C LEU A 433 -7.10 7.33 -3.38
N SER A 434 -7.53 8.55 -3.04
CA SER A 434 -8.57 9.27 -3.78
C SER A 434 -8.16 9.55 -5.23
N GLU A 435 -6.92 10.00 -5.46
CA GLU A 435 -6.41 10.24 -6.81
C GLU A 435 -6.30 8.94 -7.62
N ALA A 436 -5.80 7.86 -7.03
CA ALA A 436 -5.76 6.55 -7.69
C ALA A 436 -7.16 6.05 -8.05
N LEU A 437 -8.12 6.11 -7.12
CA LEU A 437 -9.51 5.70 -7.36
C LEU A 437 -10.19 6.54 -8.46
N LYS A 438 -9.88 7.84 -8.55
CA LYS A 438 -10.37 8.70 -9.65
C LYS A 438 -9.82 8.25 -11.00
N GLN A 439 -8.59 7.75 -11.09
CA GLN A 439 -7.99 7.27 -12.35
C GLN A 439 -8.57 5.92 -12.84
N ILE A 440 -8.90 5.00 -11.92
CA ILE A 440 -9.35 3.64 -12.27
C ILE A 440 -10.71 3.61 -12.98
N GLY A 441 -11.60 4.54 -12.64
CA GLY A 441 -12.96 4.58 -13.20
C GLY A 441 -13.96 3.72 -12.42
N ARG A 442 -15.11 3.42 -13.04
CA ARG A 442 -16.21 2.67 -12.42
C ARG A 442 -15.87 1.20 -12.15
N ASP A 443 -15.01 0.59 -12.93
CA ASP A 443 -14.67 -0.83 -12.74
C ASP A 443 -13.37 -0.90 -11.95
N ALA A 444 -13.49 -0.87 -10.62
CA ALA A 444 -12.34 -0.87 -9.72
C ALA A 444 -11.99 -2.30 -9.31
N SER A 445 -10.72 -2.65 -9.48
CA SER A 445 -10.07 -3.83 -8.92
C SER A 445 -8.81 -3.43 -8.14
N ARG A 446 -8.35 -4.32 -7.27
CA ARG A 446 -7.12 -4.16 -6.48
C ARG A 446 -5.91 -4.08 -7.39
N GLU A 447 -5.86 -4.86 -8.48
CA GLU A 447 -4.79 -4.75 -9.46
C GLU A 447 -4.79 -3.39 -10.17
N GLN A 448 -5.98 -2.87 -10.52
CA GLN A 448 -6.08 -1.52 -11.09
C GLN A 448 -5.69 -0.45 -10.07
N LEU A 449 -5.98 -0.65 -8.79
CA LEU A 449 -5.54 0.26 -7.73
C LEU A 449 -4.03 0.28 -7.60
N VAL A 450 -3.38 -0.88 -7.58
CA VAL A 450 -1.90 -0.98 -7.59
C VAL A 450 -1.32 -0.27 -8.81
N ALA A 451 -1.85 -0.54 -10.01
CA ALA A 451 -1.37 0.09 -11.24
C ALA A 451 -1.60 1.61 -11.25
N ALA A 452 -2.74 2.08 -10.76
CA ALA A 452 -3.03 3.52 -10.66
C ALA A 452 -2.11 4.20 -9.64
N LEU A 453 -1.87 3.56 -8.48
CA LEU A 453 -0.91 4.07 -7.49
C LEU A 453 0.50 4.15 -8.07
N GLU A 454 0.96 3.13 -8.79
CA GLU A 454 2.26 3.14 -9.49
C GLU A 454 2.39 4.25 -10.54
N GLY A 455 1.27 4.68 -11.13
CA GLY A 455 1.21 5.79 -12.09
C GLY A 455 1.09 7.17 -11.46
N LEU A 456 1.00 7.28 -10.12
CA LEU A 456 0.95 8.58 -9.46
C LEU A 456 2.33 9.24 -9.43
N HIS A 457 2.42 10.42 -10.03
CA HIS A 457 3.61 11.26 -10.03
C HIS A 457 3.22 12.69 -9.64
N ASP A 458 4.13 13.38 -8.94
CA ASP A 458 4.01 14.79 -8.56
C ASP A 458 2.65 15.19 -7.93
N VAL A 459 2.09 14.33 -7.09
CA VAL A 459 0.83 14.57 -6.39
C VAL A 459 1.05 15.63 -5.32
N ASP A 460 0.48 16.81 -5.58
CA ASP A 460 0.49 17.93 -4.63
C ASP A 460 -0.58 17.74 -3.54
N THR A 461 -0.12 17.75 -2.29
CA THR A 461 -0.96 17.69 -1.09
C THR A 461 -1.17 19.06 -0.46
N GLY A 462 -0.35 20.05 -0.83
CA GLY A 462 -0.25 21.35 -0.18
C GLY A 462 0.34 21.31 1.24
N LEU A 463 0.78 20.14 1.73
CA LEU A 463 1.24 19.94 3.11
C LEU A 463 2.59 19.22 3.21
N THR A 464 3.09 18.71 2.08
CA THR A 464 4.35 17.98 1.94
C THR A 464 4.97 18.33 0.60
N PRO A 465 6.27 18.07 0.40
CA PRO A 465 6.81 17.92 -0.94
C PRO A 465 5.97 16.93 -1.77
N ALA A 466 6.00 17.10 -3.10
CA ALA A 466 5.18 16.32 -4.02
C ALA A 466 5.39 14.81 -3.84
N LEU A 467 4.29 14.07 -3.81
CA LEU A 467 4.28 12.62 -3.60
C LEU A 467 4.22 11.89 -4.94
N GLY A 468 4.85 10.73 -5.03
CA GLY A 468 4.67 9.88 -6.19
C GLY A 468 5.27 8.50 -5.98
N PHE A 469 4.73 7.53 -6.70
CA PHE A 469 5.23 6.17 -6.74
C PHE A 469 5.77 5.84 -8.13
N GLY A 470 6.11 4.58 -8.34
CA GLY A 470 6.52 4.02 -9.61
C GLY A 470 6.50 2.50 -9.54
N PRO A 471 6.64 1.79 -10.68
CA PRO A 471 6.85 0.36 -10.68
C PRO A 471 8.04 -0.02 -9.77
N GLY A 472 7.78 -0.81 -8.73
CA GLY A 472 8.79 -1.18 -7.72
C GLY A 472 9.15 -0.09 -6.69
N ARG A 473 8.71 1.16 -6.88
CA ARG A 473 8.92 2.26 -5.93
C ARG A 473 7.70 2.40 -5.01
N ARG A 474 7.86 1.95 -3.77
CA ARG A 474 6.80 1.87 -2.75
C ARG A 474 6.80 2.99 -1.70
N GLN A 475 7.72 3.94 -1.83
CA GLN A 475 7.78 5.13 -0.99
C GLN A 475 7.45 6.38 -1.82
N GLY A 476 6.48 7.16 -1.35
CA GLY A 476 5.96 8.36 -1.99
C GLY A 476 7.00 9.48 -2.08
N MET A 477 7.95 9.46 -1.15
CA MET A 477 9.05 10.42 -1.04
C MET A 477 10.39 9.68 -0.88
N ALA A 478 11.49 10.35 -1.21
CA ALA A 478 12.82 9.72 -1.23
C ALA A 478 13.88 10.51 -0.46
N GLY A 479 13.50 11.44 0.42
CA GLY A 479 14.44 12.28 1.17
C GLY A 479 13.82 12.92 2.39
N ALA A 480 14.51 13.89 2.97
CA ALA A 480 14.01 14.64 4.12
C ALA A 480 14.59 16.07 4.16
N HIS A 481 13.91 16.96 4.86
CA HIS A 481 14.50 18.18 5.40
C HIS A 481 15.44 17.82 6.55
N VAL A 482 16.49 18.62 6.72
CA VAL A 482 17.38 18.53 7.88
C VAL A 482 17.07 19.67 8.83
N VAL A 483 16.73 19.33 10.07
CA VAL A 483 16.33 20.27 11.11
C VAL A 483 17.34 20.24 12.25
N ALA A 484 17.96 21.38 12.52
CA ALA A 484 18.81 21.56 13.70
C ALA A 484 17.94 21.83 14.93
N VAL A 485 18.34 21.26 16.07
CA VAL A 485 17.65 21.43 17.35
C VAL A 485 18.47 22.31 18.28
N ALA A 486 17.85 23.37 18.81
CA ALA A 486 18.43 24.20 19.87
C ALA A 486 17.75 23.93 21.22
N LEU A 487 18.55 23.81 22.29
CA LEU A 487 18.12 23.41 23.65
C LEU A 487 18.65 24.39 24.72
N PRO A 488 18.06 24.46 25.94
CA PRO A 488 16.85 23.77 26.41
C PRO A 488 15.58 24.41 25.85
N GLY A 489 14.46 23.67 25.88
CA GLY A 489 13.21 24.10 25.25
C GLY A 489 13.34 24.02 23.72
N PRO A 490 13.16 22.84 23.12
CA PRO A 490 13.62 22.56 21.77
C PRO A 490 13.02 23.55 20.76
N ARG A 491 13.89 24.30 20.11
CA ARG A 491 13.56 25.10 18.91
C ARG A 491 14.10 24.37 17.70
N PHE A 492 13.23 24.22 16.70
CA PHE A 492 13.50 23.47 15.48
C PHE A 492 13.73 24.48 14.35
N THR A 493 14.88 24.40 13.68
CA THR A 493 15.21 25.25 12.52
C THR A 493 15.58 24.38 11.34
N ALA A 494 14.87 24.51 10.22
CA ALA A 494 15.26 23.85 8.98
C ALA A 494 16.59 24.44 8.49
N VAL A 495 17.61 23.61 8.36
CA VAL A 495 18.97 24.00 7.93
C VAL A 495 19.35 23.43 6.57
N ALA A 496 18.61 22.42 6.08
CA ALA A 496 18.65 22.02 4.68
C ALA A 496 17.23 21.69 4.19
N PRO A 497 16.83 22.16 3.00
CA PRO A 497 15.53 21.85 2.42
C PRO A 497 15.46 20.37 2.00
N TYR A 498 14.25 19.87 1.77
CA TYR A 498 14.04 18.54 1.18
C TYR A 498 14.80 18.41 -0.14
N ARG A 499 15.51 17.28 -0.27
CA ARG A 499 16.11 16.84 -1.52
C ARG A 499 15.80 15.37 -1.72
N PRO A 500 15.18 14.97 -2.84
CA PRO A 500 14.99 13.57 -3.14
C PRO A 500 16.35 12.91 -3.33
N LEU A 501 16.59 11.78 -2.66
CA LEU A 501 17.73 10.93 -2.93
C LEU A 501 17.33 9.91 -3.99
N PRO A 502 18.23 9.56 -4.92
CA PRO A 502 17.92 8.53 -5.89
C PRO A 502 17.79 7.16 -5.18
N ASP A 503 16.87 6.33 -5.68
CA ASP A 503 16.62 4.97 -5.16
C ASP A 503 17.78 4.01 -5.45
N SER A 504 18.70 4.38 -6.36
CA SER A 504 19.96 3.71 -6.67
C SER A 504 21.02 4.76 -7.04
N PRO A 505 22.32 4.53 -6.74
CA PRO A 505 23.39 5.49 -7.00
C PRO A 505 23.56 5.87 -8.47
#